data_AF-A0A924U2N2-F1
#
_entry.id   AF-A0A924U2N2-F1
#
_cell.length_a   1.000
_cell.length_b   1.000
_cell.length_c   1.000
_cell.angle_alpha   90.00
_cell.angle_beta   90.00
_cell.angle_gamma   90.00
#
_symmetry.space_group_name_H-M   'P 1'
#
loop_
_entity.id
_entity.type
_entity.pdbx_description
1 polymer ?
#
loop_
_entity_poly.entity_id
_entity_poly.type
_entity_poly.pdbx_seq_one_letter_code
_entity_poly.pdbx_strand_id
1 'polypeptide(L)'
;MPDEADSDIHEPRLWRADGWTARVIKNEDDDGWAVSMTRHADAEPALVGPWTMGRDKKNPKPLDAPAFFTLVKTASEVLRRHEQQLHAQLHKR
;
A
#
# COMPACT_ATOMS: atom_id res chain seq x y z
N MET A 1 24.24 9.29 2.71
CA MET A 1 23.72 8.78 1.41
C MET A 1 22.21 8.96 1.48
N PRO A 2 21.59 9.98 0.85
CA PRO A 2 20.15 10.12 0.87
C PRO A 2 19.53 9.33 -0.29
N ASP A 3 18.85 8.25 0.10
CA ASP A 3 17.63 7.65 -0.47
C ASP A 3 17.35 7.79 -1.97
N GLU A 4 17.36 6.64 -2.67
CA GLU A 4 16.86 6.39 -4.04
C GLU A 4 15.32 6.56 -4.15
N ALA A 5 14.76 7.54 -3.48
CA ALA A 5 13.34 7.59 -3.17
C ALA A 5 12.53 8.53 -4.08
N ASP A 6 13.19 9.32 -4.93
CA ASP A 6 12.56 10.28 -5.84
C ASP A 6 12.33 9.78 -7.28
N SER A 7 12.66 8.53 -7.62
CA SER A 7 12.40 8.03 -8.98
C SER A 7 10.92 7.67 -9.16
N ASP A 8 10.17 8.41 -9.99
CA ASP A 8 8.80 8.04 -10.40
C ASP A 8 8.81 6.67 -11.08
N ILE A 9 8.22 5.66 -10.43
CA ILE A 9 8.16 4.28 -10.94
C ILE A 9 6.70 3.99 -11.32
N HIS A 10 6.51 3.50 -12.55
CA HIS A 10 5.20 3.17 -13.09
C HIS A 10 5.17 1.71 -13.55
N GLU A 11 5.36 0.78 -12.62
CA GLU A 11 5.32 -0.65 -12.89
C GLU A 11 3.99 -1.27 -12.44
N PRO A 12 3.51 -2.34 -13.11
CA PRO A 12 2.26 -3.01 -12.75
C PRO A 12 2.27 -3.63 -11.34
N ARG A 13 3.46 -3.81 -10.74
CA ARG A 13 3.65 -4.38 -9.39
C ARG A 13 4.23 -3.36 -8.39
N LEU A 14 4.70 -2.22 -8.87
CA LEU A 14 5.33 -1.20 -8.06
C LEU A 14 5.02 0.17 -8.67
N TRP A 15 4.32 1.01 -7.93
CA TRP A 15 4.05 2.37 -8.37
C TRP A 15 4.55 3.35 -7.33
N ARG A 16 5.37 4.30 -7.76
CA ARG A 16 5.76 5.46 -6.98
C ARG A 16 5.33 6.74 -7.68
N ALA A 17 4.50 7.55 -7.01
CA ALA A 17 4.00 8.83 -7.50
C ALA A 17 3.48 9.69 -6.33
N ASP A 18 3.51 11.01 -6.46
CA ASP A 18 2.93 11.96 -5.49
C ASP A 18 3.49 11.82 -4.05
N GLY A 19 4.74 11.39 -3.92
CA GLY A 19 5.34 11.11 -2.60
C GLY A 19 4.75 9.86 -1.91
N TRP A 20 4.14 8.95 -2.67
CA TRP A 20 3.65 7.65 -2.20
C TRP A 20 4.27 6.53 -3.02
N THR A 21 4.56 5.41 -2.36
CA THR A 21 5.08 4.17 -2.97
C THR A 21 4.11 3.03 -2.67
N ALA A 22 3.45 2.47 -3.68
CA ALA A 22 2.68 1.24 -3.60
C ALA A 22 3.48 0.07 -4.16
N ARG A 23 3.72 -0.94 -3.33
CA ARG A 23 4.39 -2.20 -3.70
C ARG A 23 3.41 -3.36 -3.57
N VAL A 24 3.21 -4.11 -4.65
CA VAL A 24 2.43 -5.33 -4.64
C VAL A 24 3.32 -6.51 -4.25
N ILE A 25 3.05 -7.12 -3.09
CA ILE A 25 3.73 -8.29 -2.55
C ILE A 25 2.85 -9.54 -2.66
N LYS A 26 3.46 -10.70 -2.85
CA LYS A 26 2.75 -11.97 -2.76
C LYS A 26 2.62 -12.37 -1.29
N ASN A 27 1.42 -12.68 -0.84
CA ASN A 27 1.18 -13.27 0.47
C ASN A 27 1.24 -14.79 0.32
N GLU A 28 2.22 -15.44 0.96
CA GLU A 28 2.33 -16.90 0.95
C GLU A 28 1.27 -17.58 1.83
N ASP A 29 0.68 -16.86 2.78
CA ASP A 29 -0.28 -17.42 3.74
C ASP A 29 -1.73 -17.48 3.21
N ASP A 30 -2.10 -16.60 2.26
CA ASP A 30 -3.51 -16.36 1.86
C ASP A 30 -3.80 -16.58 0.36
N ASP A 31 -2.89 -17.24 -0.39
CA ASP A 31 -2.96 -17.41 -1.86
C ASP A 31 -3.30 -16.11 -2.62
N GLY A 32 -2.85 -14.98 -2.07
CA GLY A 32 -3.31 -13.65 -2.45
C GLY A 32 -2.16 -12.68 -2.71
N TRP A 33 -2.46 -11.56 -3.35
CA TRP A 33 -1.54 -10.43 -3.39
C TRP A 33 -1.92 -9.46 -2.27
N ALA A 34 -0.94 -8.72 -1.76
CA ALA A 34 -1.16 -7.59 -0.88
C ALA A 34 -0.45 -6.38 -1.48
N VAL A 35 -0.98 -5.20 -1.25
CA VAL A 35 -0.35 -3.94 -1.63
C VAL A 35 0.09 -3.23 -0.36
N SER A 36 1.36 -2.84 -0.34
CA SER A 36 1.98 -2.04 0.71
C SER A 36 2.12 -0.62 0.21
N MET A 37 1.41 0.31 0.82
CA MET A 37 1.54 1.73 0.60
C MET A 37 2.43 2.36 1.66
N THR A 38 3.48 3.03 1.21
CA THR A 38 4.43 3.77 2.05
C THR A 38 4.44 5.22 1.60
N ARG A 39 4.25 6.15 2.54
CA ARG A 39 4.34 7.58 2.27
C ARG A 39 5.80 7.99 2.40
N HIS A 40 6.34 8.72 1.44
CA HIS A 40 7.73 9.17 1.45
C HIS A 40 8.07 10.13 2.61
N ALA A 41 7.03 10.74 3.21
CA ALA A 41 7.15 11.58 4.39
C ALA A 41 7.23 10.80 5.72
N ASP A 42 6.90 9.50 5.71
CA ASP A 42 6.88 8.63 6.90
C ASP A 42 7.77 7.41 6.68
N ALA A 43 8.57 7.05 7.68
CA ALA A 43 9.46 5.89 7.59
C ALA A 43 8.69 4.54 7.63
N GLU A 44 7.39 4.56 7.91
CA GLU A 44 6.56 3.37 8.11
C GLU A 44 5.52 3.19 6.99
N PRO A 45 5.22 1.94 6.59
CA PRO A 45 4.16 1.65 5.63
C PRO A 45 2.80 2.05 6.23
N ALA A 46 2.21 3.07 5.63
CA ALA A 46 0.93 3.66 6.02
C ALA A 46 -0.25 2.68 5.98
N LEU A 47 -0.21 1.75 5.03
CA LEU A 47 -1.26 0.77 4.83
C LEU A 47 -0.69 -0.46 4.12
N VAL A 48 -0.98 -1.64 4.64
CA VAL A 48 -0.84 -2.88 3.89
C VAL A 48 -2.23 -3.51 3.80
N GLY A 49 -2.73 -3.68 2.58
CA GLY A 49 -4.06 -4.20 2.32
C GLY A 49 -4.03 -5.36 1.33
N PRO A 50 -5.04 -6.26 1.36
CA PRO A 50 -5.16 -7.29 0.34
C PRO A 50 -5.34 -6.64 -1.03
N TRP A 51 -4.56 -7.09 -2.01
CA TRP A 51 -4.60 -6.64 -3.39
C TRP A 51 -5.26 -7.67 -4.28
N THR A 52 -6.09 -7.19 -5.20
CA THR A 52 -6.82 -8.08 -6.10
C THR A 52 -5.86 -8.73 -7.09
N MET A 53 -5.76 -10.06 -7.03
CA MET A 53 -5.12 -10.86 -8.07
C MET A 53 -5.86 -10.64 -9.40
N GLY A 54 -5.13 -10.39 -10.47
CA GLY A 54 -5.71 -10.17 -11.79
C GLY A 54 -6.44 -11.42 -12.28
N ARG A 55 -7.33 -11.23 -13.26
CA ARG A 55 -8.17 -12.29 -13.84
C ARG A 55 -7.39 -13.51 -14.35
N ASP A 56 -6.10 -13.35 -14.61
CA ASP A 56 -5.19 -14.39 -15.07
C ASP A 56 -4.76 -15.39 -13.99
N LYS A 57 -5.15 -15.19 -12.71
CA LYS A 57 -4.73 -16.00 -11.54
C LYS A 57 -3.21 -16.16 -11.35
N LYS A 58 -2.38 -15.56 -12.21
CA LYS A 58 -0.92 -15.58 -12.14
C LYS A 58 -0.29 -14.20 -12.05
N ASN A 59 -0.94 -13.18 -12.59
CA ASN A 59 -0.48 -11.81 -12.50
C ASN A 59 -1.38 -11.00 -11.57
N PRO A 60 -0.80 -10.22 -10.63
CA PRO A 60 -1.59 -9.26 -9.86
C PRO A 60 -2.27 -8.30 -10.83
N LYS A 61 -3.44 -7.80 -10.47
CA LYS A 61 -4.08 -6.76 -11.28
C LYS A 61 -3.06 -5.62 -11.40
N PRO A 62 -2.72 -5.17 -12.63
CA PRO A 62 -1.76 -4.09 -12.78
C PRO A 62 -2.25 -2.93 -11.93
N LEU A 63 -1.35 -2.40 -11.13
CA LEU A 63 -1.61 -1.17 -10.43
C LEU A 63 -1.80 -0.11 -11.52
N ASP A 64 -3.03 0.40 -11.65
CA ASP A 64 -3.45 1.45 -12.60
C ASP A 64 -3.59 2.79 -11.86
N ALA A 65 -3.50 3.92 -12.57
CA ALA A 65 -3.52 5.26 -11.95
C ALA A 65 -4.73 5.45 -11.02
N PRO A 66 -5.97 5.16 -11.45
CA PRO A 66 -7.13 5.24 -10.57
C PRO A 66 -7.05 4.29 -9.36
N ALA A 67 -6.41 3.13 -9.51
CA ALA A 67 -6.25 2.15 -8.43
C ALA A 67 -5.24 2.65 -7.39
N PHE A 68 -4.13 3.23 -7.85
CA PHE A 68 -3.15 3.91 -7.00
C PHE A 68 -3.77 5.08 -6.23
N PHE A 69 -4.46 6.01 -6.92
CA PHE A 69 -5.12 7.14 -6.24
C PHE A 69 -6.17 6.70 -5.22
N THR A 70 -6.87 5.60 -5.47
CA THR A 70 -7.81 5.02 -4.51
C THR A 70 -7.08 4.50 -3.28
N LEU A 71 -5.99 3.74 -3.46
CA LEU A 71 -5.17 3.26 -2.36
C LEU A 71 -4.53 4.41 -1.57
N VAL A 72 -4.05 5.47 -2.21
CA VAL A 72 -3.49 6.65 -1.54
C VAL A 72 -4.52 7.30 -0.62
N LYS A 73 -5.77 7.44 -1.10
CA LYS A 73 -6.88 7.91 -0.27
C LYS A 73 -7.15 6.96 0.90
N THR A 74 -7.28 5.65 0.64
CA THR A 74 -7.52 4.65 1.68
C THR A 74 -6.37 4.60 2.69
N ALA A 75 -5.11 4.71 2.26
CA ALA A 75 -3.93 4.72 3.13
C ALA A 75 -3.92 5.96 4.02
N SER A 76 -4.27 7.12 3.46
CA SER A 76 -4.43 8.35 4.24
C SER A 76 -5.56 8.24 5.27
N GLU A 77 -6.68 7.61 4.90
CA GLU A 77 -7.79 7.33 5.83
C GLU A 77 -7.42 6.28 6.88
N VAL A 78 -6.66 5.26 6.51
CA VAL A 78 -6.22 4.19 7.42
C VAL A 78 -5.16 4.69 8.38
N LEU A 79 -4.21 5.53 7.98
CA LEU A 79 -3.29 6.18 8.91
C LEU A 79 -4.07 6.89 10.03
N ARG A 80 -5.04 7.74 9.66
CA ARG A 80 -5.91 8.43 10.61
C ARG A 80 -6.75 7.46 11.46
N ARG A 81 -7.16 6.34 10.89
CA ARG A 81 -7.92 5.29 11.59
C ARG A 81 -7.02 4.41 12.46
N HIS A 82 -5.75 4.22 12.13
CA HIS A 82 -4.80 3.41 12.87
C HIS A 82 -4.50 4.06 14.20
N GLU A 83 -4.36 5.40 14.22
CA GLU A 83 -4.34 6.19 15.46
C GLU A 83 -5.58 5.91 16.34
N GLN A 84 -6.77 5.86 15.72
CA GLN A 84 -8.01 5.53 16.44
C GLN A 84 -8.09 4.06 16.87
N GLN A 85 -7.56 3.12 16.09
CA GLN A 85 -7.63 1.68 16.36
C GLN A 85 -6.61 1.25 17.42
N LEU A 86 -5.44 1.88 17.47
CA LEU A 86 -4.49 1.77 18.59
C LEU A 86 -5.14 2.23 19.89
N HIS A 87 -5.84 3.37 19.87
CA HIS A 87 -6.61 3.85 21.02
C HIS A 87 -7.73 2.89 21.42
N ALA A 88 -8.44 2.31 20.43
CA ALA A 88 -9.52 1.35 20.68
C ALA A 88 -9.03 0.00 21.22
N GLN A 89 -7.82 -0.44 20.86
CA GLN A 89 -7.21 -1.66 21.41
C GLN A 89 -6.68 -1.45 22.83
N LEU A 90 -6.17 -0.26 23.18
CA LEU A 90 -5.75 0.04 24.56
C LEU A 90 -6.93 0.17 25.54
N HIS A 91 -8.12 0.54 25.07
CA HIS A 91 -9.33 0.67 25.90
C HIS A 91 -10.18 -0.61 25.99
N LYS A 92 -9.65 -1.78 25.58
CA LYS A 92 -10.31 -3.08 25.76
C LYS A 92 -9.51 -4.01 26.68
N ARG A 93 -9.16 -3.49 27.87
CA ARG A 93 -8.64 -4.30 28.97
C ARG A 93 -9.57 -4.25 30.17
#